data_AF-A0AAE3AHD5-F1
#
_entry.id   AF-A0AAE3AHD5-F1
#
_cell.length_a   1.000
_cell.length_b   1.000
_cell.length_c   1.000
_cell.angle_alpha   90.00
_cell.angle_beta   90.00
_cell.angle_gamma   90.00
#
_symmetry.space_group_name_H-M   'P 1'
#
loop_
_entity.id
_entity.type
_entity.pdbx_description
1 polymer ?
#
loop_
_entity_poly.entity_id
_entity_poly.type
_entity_poly.pdbx_seq_one_letter_code
_entity_poly.pdbx_strand_id
1 'polypeptide(L)' 'MAVNARTEEFQHIEVFDKPALFTNGRIARDTVPKGWYCYDIRGSDDDPGELCYMEENVVVNHAGS' A
#
# COMPACT_ATOMS: atom_id res chain seq x y z
N MET A 1 -12.78 -0.11 -4.21
CA MET A 1 -12.73 -1.58 -4.41
C MET A 1 -11.28 -2.01 -4.33
N ALA A 2 -11.00 -3.23 -3.89
CA ALA A 2 -9.62 -3.73 -3.83
C ALA A 2 -9.18 -4.25 -5.21
N VAL A 3 -7.89 -4.09 -5.54
CA VAL A 3 -7.27 -4.50 -6.80
C VAL A 3 -6.44 -5.77 -6.60
N ASN A 4 -6.23 -6.51 -7.69
CA ASN A 4 -5.49 -7.77 -7.65
C ASN A 4 -3.99 -7.52 -7.77
N ALA A 5 -3.22 -7.98 -6.78
CA ALA A 5 -1.77 -7.76 -6.68
C ALA A 5 -0.96 -8.33 -7.86
N ARG A 6 -1.54 -9.22 -8.68
CA ARG A 6 -0.87 -9.86 -9.82
C ARG A 6 -1.10 -9.16 -11.15
N THR A 7 -2.05 -8.25 -11.21
CA THR A 7 -2.45 -7.57 -12.46
C THR A 7 -2.44 -6.05 -12.34
N GLU A 8 -2.35 -5.53 -11.11
CA GLU A 8 -2.23 -4.10 -10.86
C GLU A 8 -0.92 -3.54 -11.45
N GLU A 9 -0.99 -2.30 -11.93
CA GLU A 9 0.20 -1.54 -12.32
C GLU A 9 0.77 -0.82 -11.11
N PHE A 10 2.03 -1.13 -10.78
CA PHE A 10 2.69 -0.58 -9.61
C PHE A 10 3.74 0.46 -9.96
N GLN A 11 3.85 1.48 -9.12
CA GLN A 11 5.04 2.32 -9.05
C GLN A 11 6.15 1.57 -8.32
N HIS A 12 7.37 1.64 -8.84
CA HIS A 12 8.56 1.16 -8.13
C HIS A 12 9.04 2.24 -7.17
N ILE A 13 9.18 1.88 -5.90
CA ILE A 13 9.66 2.76 -4.85
C ILE A 13 10.72 2.07 -4.01
N GLU A 14 11.29 2.80 -3.06
CA GLU A 14 12.23 2.26 -2.08
C GLU A 14 11.73 2.58 -0.67
N VAL A 15 11.77 1.59 0.22
CA VAL A 15 11.38 1.70 1.63
C VAL A 15 12.49 1.07 2.48
N PHE A 16 13.14 1.87 3.33
CA PHE A 16 14.28 1.43 4.15
C PHE A 16 15.39 0.74 3.34
N ASP A 17 15.83 1.38 2.24
CA ASP A 17 16.85 0.87 1.31
C ASP A 17 16.48 -0.47 0.64
N LYS A 18 15.18 -0.81 0.60
CA LYS A 18 14.65 -2.01 -0.06
C LYS A 18 13.68 -1.64 -1.16
N PRO A 19 13.76 -2.29 -2.33
CA PRO A 19 12.79 -2.08 -3.40
C PRO A 19 11.41 -2.55 -2.97
N ALA A 20 10.40 -1.76 -3.28
CA ALA A 20 9.00 -2.09 -3.04
C ALA A 20 8.12 -1.64 -4.22
N LEU A 21 6.89 -2.13 -4.22
CA LEU A 21 5.84 -1.80 -5.17
C LEU A 21 4.78 -0.99 -4.45
N PHE A 22 4.27 0.06 -5.10
CA PHE A 22 3.27 0.97 -4.54
C PHE A 22 2.10 1.17 -5.51
N THR A 23 0.89 1.22 -4.97
CA THR A 23 -0.32 1.70 -5.67
C THR A 23 -1.16 2.57 -4.75
N ASN A 24 -1.91 3.52 -5.32
CA ASN A 24 -2.92 4.27 -4.57
C ASN A 24 -4.14 3.39 -4.23
N GLY A 25 -4.30 2.25 -4.92
CA GLY A 25 -5.38 1.31 -4.70
C GLY A 25 -5.20 0.48 -3.45
N ARG A 26 -6.29 -0.09 -2.93
CA ARG A 26 -6.21 -1.11 -1.88
C ARG A 26 -5.92 -2.47 -2.52
N ILE A 27 -4.97 -3.23 -1.99
CA ILE A 27 -4.72 -4.59 -2.48
C ILE A 27 -5.68 -5.61 -1.86
N ALA A 28 -6.24 -6.48 -2.70
CA ALA A 28 -6.93 -7.69 -2.27
C ALA A 28 -5.91 -8.67 -1.67
N ARG A 29 -5.85 -8.76 -0.33
CA ARG A 29 -4.74 -9.43 0.39
C ARG A 29 -4.63 -10.93 0.10
N ASP A 30 -5.72 -11.58 -0.28
CA ASP A 30 -5.77 -12.96 -0.74
C ASP A 30 -5.08 -13.18 -2.10
N THR A 31 -4.86 -12.12 -2.89
CA THR A 31 -4.16 -12.19 -4.18
C THR A 31 -2.64 -11.99 -4.07
N VAL A 32 -2.14 -11.54 -2.91
CA VAL A 32 -0.72 -11.29 -2.67
C VAL A 32 0.08 -12.60 -2.81
N PRO A 33 1.15 -12.63 -3.63
CA PRO A 33 1.94 -13.85 -3.80
C PRO A 33 2.58 -14.32 -2.50
N LYS A 34 2.70 -15.65 -2.32
CA LYS A 34 3.43 -16.22 -1.19
C LYS A 34 4.86 -15.67 -1.12
N GLY A 35 5.28 -15.24 0.07
CA GLY A 35 6.60 -14.64 0.29
C GLY A 35 6.65 -13.12 0.07
N TRP A 36 5.54 -12.52 -0.38
CA TRP A 36 5.35 -11.07 -0.40
C TRP A 36 4.53 -10.62 0.80
N TYR A 37 4.74 -9.37 1.18
CA TYR A 37 4.04 -8.71 2.26
C TYR A 37 3.41 -7.44 1.70
N CYS A 38 2.24 -7.08 2.20
CA CYS A 38 1.55 -5.86 1.82
C CYS A 38 1.25 -5.07 3.09
N TYR A 39 1.45 -3.77 3.02
CA TYR A 39 1.19 -2.83 4.10
C TYR A 39 0.45 -1.65 3.49
N ASP A 40 -0.50 -1.12 4.23
CA ASP A 40 -1.18 0.10 3.83
C ASP A 40 -0.40 1.31 4.37
N ILE A 41 -0.44 2.41 3.65
CA ILE A 41 0.04 3.71 4.09
C ILE A 41 -1.17 4.53 4.56
N ARG A 42 -1.05 5.08 5.77
CA ARG A 42 -2.01 5.99 6.36
C ARG A 42 -1.55 7.43 6.16
N GLY A 43 -2.42 8.23 5.56
CA GLY A 43 -2.28 9.68 5.47
C GLY A 43 -2.65 10.38 6.78
N SER A 44 -2.25 11.63 6.92
CA SER A 44 -2.69 12.51 8.00
C SER A 44 -4.21 12.72 7.95
N ASP A 45 -4.78 13.12 9.10
CA ASP A 45 -6.20 13.47 9.19
C ASP A 45 -6.49 14.81 8.47
N ASP A 46 -5.51 15.71 8.44
CA ASP A 46 -5.63 17.06 7.84
C ASP A 46 -5.19 17.11 6.38
N ASP A 47 -4.20 16.27 5.99
CA ASP A 47 -3.71 16.12 4.61
C ASP A 47 -3.50 14.63 4.27
N PRO A 48 -4.41 14.01 3.49
CA PRO A 48 -4.26 12.63 3.06
C PRO A 48 -2.98 12.35 2.24
N GLY A 49 -2.36 13.37 1.66
CA GLY A 49 -1.10 13.27 0.92
C GLY A 49 0.14 13.21 1.82
N GLU A 50 0.01 13.61 3.09
CA GLU A 50 1.07 13.47 4.08
C GLU A 50 1.10 12.02 4.57
N LEU A 51 2.07 11.23 4.09
CA LEU A 51 2.22 9.83 4.47
C LEU A 51 2.81 9.72 5.88
N CYS A 52 2.00 9.30 6.87
CA CYS A 52 2.38 9.31 8.28
C CYS A 52 2.82 7.94 8.81
N TYR A 53 2.06 6.89 8.48
CA TYR A 53 2.27 5.55 9.06
C TYR A 53 2.19 4.47 7.99
N MET A 54 2.93 3.39 8.20
CA MET A 54 2.78 2.13 7.48
C MET A 54 2.21 1.10 8.44
N GLU A 55 1.05 0.52 8.09
CA GLU A 55 0.29 -0.39 8.95
C GLU A 55 -0.10 -1.65 8.17
N GLU A 56 -0.36 -2.78 8.83
CA GLU A 56 -0.78 -4.00 8.14
C GLU A 56 -2.11 -3.81 7.38
N ASN A 57 -3.02 -3.03 7.95
CA ASN A 57 -4.31 -2.68 7.37
C ASN A 57 -4.77 -1.31 7.87
N VAL A 58 -5.03 -0.37 6.96
CA VAL A 58 -5.54 0.96 7.29
C VAL A 58 -7.02 1.03 6.96
N VAL A 59 -7.87 1.24 7.96
CA VAL A 59 -9.33 1.36 7.76
C VAL A 59 -9.74 2.79 7.41
N VAL A 60 -9.06 3.80 7.96
CA VAL A 60 -9.39 5.23 7.81
C VAL A 60 -8.16 5.98 7.34
N ASN A 61 -8.34 6.93 6.41
CA ASN A 61 -7.27 7.75 5.83
C ASN A 61 -6.21 6.91 5.10
N HIS A 62 -6.66 5.92 4.32
CA HIS A 62 -5.79 5.15 3.43
C HIS A 62 -5.27 6.03 2.30
N ALA A 63 -3.95 6.02 2.12
CA ALA A 63 -3.24 6.80 1.12
C ALA A 63 -2.53 5.92 0.06
N GLY A 64 -2.41 4.61 0.31
CA GLY A 64 -1.88 3.65 -0.65
C GLY A 64 -1.54 2.30 -0.02
N SER A 65 -1.09 1.35 -0.83
CA SER A 65 -0.74 -0.03 -0.45
C SER A 65 0.47 -0.56 -1.21
#